data_AF-A0A2Z5N8I3-F1
#
_entry.id   AF-A0A2Z5N8I3-F1
#
_cell.length_a   1.000
_cell.length_b   1.000
_cell.length_c   1.000
_cell.angle_alpha   90.00
_cell.angle_beta   90.00
_cell.angle_gamma   90.00
#
_symmetry.space_group_name_H-M   'P 1'
#
loop_
_entity.id
_entity.type
_entity.pdbx_description
1 polymer ?
#
loop_
_entity_poly.entity_id
_entity_poly.type
_entity_poly.pdbx_seq_one_letter_code
_entity_poly.pdbx_strand_id
1 'polypeptide(L)'
;MNTLATYTFALQHGSDVTFFIPQNGCPSGATQFFLAAHLSDGAGSLADRFHRANRSAELTSPDAHENLSYRYMVDLGGYILAFRHDSEENEWERFFSGHYAEFINGHAPFKVLGDGVLKHIKSCTGGNDEWVTRGQLVRRHAAAVETLSLQCERFPERADVISSYQSDVDALAVSLQRYSEGEGFE
;
A
#
# COMPACT_ATOMS: atom_id res chain seq x y z
N MET A 1 -7.87 8.39 -23.31
CA MET A 1 -7.22 7.18 -23.86
C MET A 1 -7.49 6.04 -22.89
N ASN A 2 -8.07 4.94 -23.37
CA ASN A 2 -8.29 3.75 -22.56
C ASN A 2 -6.99 2.94 -22.56
N THR A 3 -6.17 3.14 -21.54
CA THR A 3 -4.99 2.30 -21.32
C THR A 3 -5.44 1.09 -20.52
N LEU A 4 -5.42 -0.09 -21.15
CA LEU A 4 -5.92 -1.34 -20.59
C LEU A 4 -4.80 -2.04 -19.80
N ALA A 5 -5.11 -2.54 -18.60
CA ALA A 5 -4.15 -3.27 -17.79
C ALA A 5 -4.77 -4.40 -16.98
N THR A 6 -3.94 -5.39 -16.68
CA THR A 6 -4.23 -6.42 -15.68
C THR A 6 -3.33 -6.32 -14.46
N TYR A 7 -3.88 -6.72 -13.32
CA TYR A 7 -3.24 -6.72 -12.01
C TYR A 7 -3.40 -8.12 -11.41
N THR A 8 -2.33 -8.89 -11.43
CA THR A 8 -2.29 -10.26 -10.90
C THR A 8 -1.64 -10.27 -9.53
N PHE A 9 -2.27 -10.92 -8.56
CA PHE A 9 -1.79 -11.03 -7.19
C PHE A 9 -1.66 -12.49 -6.78
N ALA A 10 -0.51 -12.85 -6.21
CA ALA A 10 -0.32 -14.14 -5.58
C ALA A 10 -1.18 -14.29 -4.32
N LEU A 11 -1.79 -15.46 -4.15
CA LEU A 11 -2.58 -15.85 -2.99
C LEU A 11 -1.80 -16.84 -2.12
N GLN A 12 -2.10 -16.87 -0.82
CA GLN A 12 -1.34 -17.66 0.17
C GLN A 12 -1.34 -19.17 -0.10
N HIS A 13 -2.30 -19.68 -0.86
CA HIS A 13 -2.45 -21.10 -1.17
C HIS A 13 -1.91 -21.48 -2.57
N GLY A 14 -1.06 -20.64 -3.16
CA GLY A 14 -0.34 -20.95 -4.40
C GLY A 14 -1.16 -20.75 -5.68
N SER A 15 -2.31 -20.06 -5.59
CA SER A 15 -3.07 -19.58 -6.73
C SER A 15 -2.87 -18.08 -6.94
N ASP A 16 -3.26 -17.57 -8.09
CA ASP A 16 -3.27 -16.14 -8.37
C ASP A 16 -4.70 -15.63 -8.60
N VAL A 17 -4.92 -14.34 -8.37
CA VAL A 17 -6.12 -13.64 -8.79
C VAL A 17 -5.75 -12.50 -9.73
N THR A 18 -6.45 -12.40 -10.86
CA THR A 18 -6.21 -11.33 -11.84
C THR A 18 -7.43 -10.41 -11.91
N PHE A 19 -7.14 -9.11 -11.81
CA PHE A 19 -8.11 -8.06 -12.05
C PHE A 19 -7.81 -7.36 -13.37
N PHE A 20 -8.84 -7.05 -14.12
CA PHE A 20 -8.80 -6.21 -15.30
C PHE A 20 -9.36 -4.83 -14.96
N ILE A 21 -8.70 -3.77 -15.42
CA ILE A 21 -9.23 -2.40 -15.36
C ILE A 21 -9.17 -1.80 -16.77
N PRO A 22 -10.31 -1.38 -17.36
CA PRO A 22 -10.39 -0.95 -18.75
C PRO A 22 -9.89 0.49 -18.99
N GLN A 23 -9.23 1.12 -18.02
CA GLN A 23 -8.78 2.49 -18.10
C GLN A 23 -7.63 2.77 -17.13
N ASN A 24 -6.84 3.82 -17.42
CA ASN A 24 -5.75 4.30 -16.56
C ASN A 24 -4.74 3.22 -16.17
N GLY A 25 -4.53 2.22 -17.02
CA GLY A 25 -3.58 1.15 -16.80
C GLY A 25 -2.11 1.55 -16.92
N CYS A 26 -1.78 2.80 -17.25
CA CYS A 26 -0.40 3.28 -17.30
C CYS A 26 0.20 3.41 -15.89
N PRO A 27 1.54 3.56 -15.73
CA PRO A 27 2.17 3.56 -14.41
C PRO A 27 1.60 4.60 -13.43
N SER A 28 1.31 5.82 -13.91
CA SER A 28 0.73 6.88 -13.08
C SER A 28 -0.72 6.64 -12.67
N GLY A 29 -1.45 5.80 -13.40
CA GLY A 29 -2.80 5.36 -13.03
C GLY A 29 -2.78 4.10 -12.15
N ALA A 30 -1.93 3.12 -12.48
CA ALA A 30 -1.71 1.92 -11.67
C ALA A 30 -1.31 2.26 -10.23
N THR A 31 -0.44 3.26 -10.05
CA THR A 31 -0.06 3.75 -8.71
C THR A 31 -1.23 4.30 -7.91
N GLN A 32 -2.24 4.91 -8.54
CA GLN A 32 -3.45 5.35 -7.83
C GLN A 32 -4.23 4.16 -7.28
N PHE A 33 -4.35 3.08 -8.06
CA PHE A 33 -5.05 1.86 -7.63
C PHE A 33 -4.30 1.13 -6.52
N PHE A 34 -2.97 1.03 -6.62
CA PHE A 34 -2.13 0.46 -5.56
C PHE A 34 -2.14 1.33 -4.29
N LEU A 35 -2.09 2.66 -4.43
CA LEU A 35 -2.16 3.56 -3.28
C LEU A 35 -3.52 3.47 -2.59
N ALA A 36 -4.63 3.41 -3.35
CA ALA A 36 -5.95 3.21 -2.78
C ALA A 36 -6.06 1.89 -2.02
N ALA A 37 -5.48 0.81 -2.56
CA ALA A 37 -5.39 -0.49 -1.87
C ALA A 37 -4.54 -0.43 -0.60
N HIS A 38 -3.43 0.31 -0.63
CA HIS A 38 -2.53 0.49 0.50
C HIS A 38 -3.17 1.28 1.65
N LEU A 39 -3.90 2.36 1.31
CA LEU A 39 -4.57 3.23 2.27
C LEU A 39 -5.91 2.67 2.77
N SER A 40 -6.42 1.60 2.17
CA SER A 40 -7.69 0.99 2.58
C SER A 40 -7.55 0.31 3.94
N ASP A 41 -8.23 0.84 4.95
CA ASP A 41 -8.40 0.17 6.23
C ASP A 41 -9.32 -1.04 6.04
N GLY A 42 -8.74 -2.24 5.98
CA GLY A 42 -9.50 -3.46 5.74
C GLY A 42 -8.70 -4.73 6.00
N ALA A 43 -9.33 -5.67 6.71
CA ALA A 43 -8.79 -7.01 6.85
C ALA A 43 -8.73 -7.72 5.49
N GLY A 44 -7.67 -8.50 5.29
CA GLY A 44 -7.41 -9.26 4.07
C GLY A 44 -6.02 -9.01 3.48
N SER A 45 -5.75 -9.71 2.39
CA SER A 45 -4.55 -9.55 1.57
C SER A 45 -4.54 -8.21 0.83
N LEU A 46 -3.41 -7.87 0.20
CA LEU A 46 -3.34 -6.71 -0.70
C LEU A 46 -4.33 -6.83 -1.87
N ALA A 47 -4.56 -8.05 -2.38
CA ALA A 47 -5.53 -8.32 -3.44
C ALA A 47 -6.97 -7.99 -3.00
N ASP A 48 -7.34 -8.37 -1.78
CA ASP A 48 -8.67 -8.07 -1.21
C ASP A 48 -8.89 -6.56 -1.11
N ARG A 49 -7.88 -5.84 -0.58
CA ARG A 49 -7.92 -4.37 -0.48
C ARG A 49 -7.94 -3.72 -1.87
N PHE A 50 -7.19 -4.26 -2.82
CA PHE A 50 -7.16 -3.78 -4.20
C PHE A 50 -8.53 -3.89 -4.85
N HIS A 51 -9.20 -5.04 -4.74
CA HIS A 51 -10.54 -5.21 -5.29
C HIS A 51 -11.56 -4.25 -4.65
N ARG A 52 -11.54 -4.12 -3.31
CA ARG A 52 -12.49 -3.27 -2.59
C ARG A 52 -12.29 -1.78 -2.88
N ALA A 53 -11.04 -1.33 -2.96
CA ALA A 53 -10.71 0.07 -3.21
C ALA A 53 -11.00 0.48 -4.66
N ASN A 54 -10.93 -0.47 -5.61
CA ASN A 54 -11.01 -0.19 -7.04
C ASN A 54 -12.30 -0.77 -7.63
N ARG A 55 -13.40 -0.01 -7.58
CA ARG A 55 -14.72 -0.46 -8.06
C ARG A 55 -14.78 -0.86 -9.54
N SER A 56 -13.86 -0.36 -10.36
CA SER A 56 -13.73 -0.73 -11.77
C SER A 56 -12.91 -2.00 -12.01
N ALA A 57 -12.40 -2.65 -10.96
CA ALA A 57 -11.61 -3.86 -11.07
C ALA A 57 -12.53 -5.08 -11.26
N GLU A 58 -12.45 -5.67 -12.45
CA GLU A 58 -13.21 -6.85 -12.84
C GLU A 58 -12.34 -8.10 -12.65
N LEU A 59 -12.87 -9.14 -12.00
CA LEU A 59 -12.20 -10.43 -11.93
C LEU A 59 -12.14 -11.05 -13.33
N THR A 60 -10.96 -11.50 -13.72
CA THR A 60 -10.72 -12.09 -15.05
C THR A 60 -9.70 -13.23 -14.99
N SER A 61 -9.53 -13.95 -16.09
CA SER A 61 -8.40 -14.85 -16.26
C SER A 61 -7.19 -14.11 -16.84
N PRO A 62 -5.95 -14.54 -16.54
CA PRO A 62 -4.73 -13.89 -17.03
C PRO A 62 -4.67 -13.73 -18.56
N ASP A 63 -5.26 -14.68 -19.29
CA ASP A 63 -5.21 -14.78 -20.76
C ASP A 63 -6.51 -14.35 -21.44
N ALA A 64 -7.49 -13.79 -20.73
CA ALA A 64 -8.77 -13.38 -21.31
C ALA A 64 -8.70 -12.13 -22.21
N HIS A 65 -7.60 -11.36 -22.15
CA HIS A 65 -7.49 -10.07 -22.80
C HIS A 65 -6.24 -9.98 -23.68
N GLU A 66 -6.45 -9.86 -25.00
CA GLU A 66 -5.37 -9.77 -25.99
C GLU A 66 -4.85 -8.33 -26.18
N ASN A 67 -5.68 -7.32 -25.90
CA ASN A 67 -5.37 -5.91 -26.17
C ASN A 67 -4.85 -5.15 -24.93
N LEU A 68 -3.99 -5.77 -24.12
CA LEU A 68 -3.47 -5.14 -22.90
C LEU A 68 -2.28 -4.23 -23.22
N SER A 69 -2.26 -3.03 -22.63
CA SER A 69 -1.11 -2.13 -22.73
C SER A 69 -0.08 -2.39 -21.61
N TYR A 70 -0.56 -2.81 -20.44
CA TYR A 70 0.28 -3.05 -19.26
C TYR A 70 -0.14 -4.32 -18.51
N ARG A 71 0.83 -4.94 -17.84
CA ARG A 71 0.61 -6.05 -16.91
C ARG A 71 1.38 -5.79 -15.63
N TYR A 72 0.72 -6.00 -14.50
CA TYR A 72 1.30 -5.87 -13.17
C TYR A 72 1.14 -7.19 -12.44
N MET A 73 2.23 -7.76 -11.94
CA MET A 73 2.22 -8.99 -11.15
C MET A 73 2.78 -8.69 -9.78
N VAL A 74 2.06 -9.07 -8.72
CA VAL A 74 2.41 -8.77 -7.33
C VAL A 74 2.46 -10.05 -6.52
N ASP A 75 3.56 -10.29 -5.80
CA ASP A 75 3.68 -11.45 -4.93
C ASP A 75 3.10 -11.20 -3.51
N LEU A 76 3.20 -12.21 -2.65
CA LEU A 76 2.71 -12.13 -1.26
C LEU A 76 3.46 -11.11 -0.40
N GLY A 77 4.72 -10.83 -0.74
CA GLY A 77 5.56 -9.83 -0.07
C GLY A 77 5.35 -8.41 -0.58
N GLY A 78 4.49 -8.23 -1.58
CA GLY A 78 4.27 -6.93 -2.22
C GLY A 78 5.32 -6.56 -3.27
N TYR A 79 6.16 -7.51 -3.69
CA TYR A 79 7.07 -7.30 -4.81
C TYR A 79 6.28 -7.27 -6.12
N ILE A 80 6.47 -6.22 -6.91
CA ILE A 80 5.81 -5.99 -8.19
C ILE A 80 6.79 -6.16 -9.35
N LEU A 81 6.33 -6.89 -10.37
CA LEU A 81 6.89 -6.88 -11.72
C LEU A 81 5.90 -6.14 -12.63
N ALA A 82 6.36 -5.06 -13.27
CA ALA A 82 5.53 -4.29 -14.19
C ALA A 82 6.06 -4.41 -15.62
N PHE A 83 5.15 -4.70 -16.54
CA PHE A 83 5.42 -4.91 -17.94
C PHE A 83 4.59 -3.95 -18.79
N ARG A 84 5.18 -3.50 -19.89
CA ARG A 84 4.53 -2.73 -20.95
C ARG A 84 4.56 -3.55 -22.22
N HIS A 85 3.44 -3.56 -22.95
CA HIS A 85 3.39 -4.22 -24.26
C HIS A 85 4.07 -3.34 -25.31
N ASP A 86 5.01 -3.93 -26.04
CA ASP A 86 5.58 -3.36 -27.25
C ASP A 86 4.77 -3.87 -28.45
N SER A 87 4.02 -2.96 -29.07
CA SER A 87 3.19 -3.30 -30.24
C SER A 87 4.00 -3.54 -31.51
N GLU A 88 5.23 -3.06 -31.60
CA GLU A 88 6.08 -3.21 -32.80
C GLU A 88 6.69 -4.61 -32.84
N GLU A 89 7.26 -5.06 -31.72
CA GLU A 89 7.90 -6.38 -31.59
C GLU A 89 6.93 -7.47 -31.10
N ASN A 90 5.72 -7.09 -30.69
CA ASN A 90 4.73 -7.95 -30.05
C ASN A 90 5.27 -8.66 -28.79
N GLU A 91 6.12 -7.98 -28.02
CA GLU A 91 6.77 -8.50 -26.82
C GLU A 91 6.33 -7.74 -25.55
N TRP A 92 6.61 -8.33 -24.39
CA TRP A 92 6.39 -7.70 -23.09
C TRP A 92 7.72 -7.23 -22.49
N GLU A 93 7.91 -5.92 -22.42
CA GLU A 93 9.09 -5.32 -21.81
C GLU A 93 8.84 -5.10 -20.31
N ARG A 94 9.70 -5.66 -19.45
CA ARG A 94 9.68 -5.33 -18.03
C ARG A 94 10.35 -3.98 -17.81
N PHE A 95 9.59 -2.99 -17.33
CA PHE A 95 10.11 -1.64 -17.07
C PHE A 95 10.28 -1.34 -15.57
N PHE A 96 9.74 -2.18 -14.67
CA PHE A 96 9.91 -2.02 -13.23
C PHE A 96 9.98 -3.36 -12.50
N SER A 97 10.77 -3.40 -11.43
CA SER A 97 10.95 -4.53 -10.53
C SER A 97 11.32 -4.00 -9.15
N GLY A 98 10.52 -4.27 -8.11
CA GLY A 98 10.73 -3.73 -6.76
C GLY A 98 9.50 -3.89 -5.89
N HIS A 99 9.44 -3.29 -4.71
CA HIS A 99 8.24 -3.32 -3.87
C HIS A 99 7.16 -2.34 -4.39
N TYR A 100 5.87 -2.66 -4.23
CA TYR A 100 4.79 -1.81 -4.76
C TYR A 100 4.81 -0.39 -4.18
N ALA A 101 5.32 -0.20 -2.97
CA ALA A 101 5.47 1.13 -2.38
C ALA A 101 6.54 1.97 -3.10
N GLU A 102 7.63 1.35 -3.56
CA GLU A 102 8.65 2.00 -4.38
C GLU A 102 8.07 2.36 -5.75
N PHE A 103 7.28 1.46 -6.34
CA PHE A 103 6.54 1.72 -7.57
C PHE A 103 5.61 2.94 -7.42
N ILE A 104 4.86 3.02 -6.31
CA ILE A 104 4.04 4.19 -5.99
C ILE A 104 4.90 5.45 -5.91
N ASN A 105 5.99 5.43 -5.14
CA ASN A 105 6.85 6.61 -4.98
C ASN A 105 7.47 7.09 -6.30
N GLY A 106 7.85 6.17 -7.19
CA GLY A 106 8.49 6.49 -8.47
C GLY A 106 7.53 6.95 -9.56
N HIS A 107 6.25 6.56 -9.51
CA HIS A 107 5.31 6.78 -10.63
C HIS A 107 4.03 7.52 -10.26
N ALA A 108 3.71 7.70 -8.97
CA ALA A 108 2.51 8.41 -8.56
C ALA A 108 2.62 9.91 -8.88
N PRO A 109 1.57 10.53 -9.44
CA PRO A 109 1.52 11.97 -9.57
C PRO A 109 1.65 12.66 -8.21
N PHE A 110 2.42 13.74 -8.11
CA PHE A 110 2.64 14.46 -6.84
C PHE A 110 1.35 14.85 -6.11
N LYS A 111 0.30 15.20 -6.88
CA LYS A 111 -1.03 15.55 -6.33
C LYS A 111 -1.74 14.39 -5.63
N VAL A 112 -1.42 13.15 -5.99
CA VAL A 112 -2.05 11.92 -5.48
C VAL A 112 -1.41 11.47 -4.17
N LEU A 113 -0.09 11.68 -4.01
CA LEU A 113 0.63 11.24 -2.82
C LEU A 113 0.24 11.99 -1.54
N GLY A 114 -0.42 13.15 -1.64
CA GLY A 114 -1.03 13.87 -0.52
C GLY A 114 -0.14 13.98 0.72
N ASP A 115 -0.35 13.06 1.66
CA ASP A 115 0.36 12.85 2.94
C ASP A 115 1.87 12.50 2.82
N GLY A 116 2.39 12.39 1.60
CA GLY A 116 3.81 12.20 1.30
C GLY A 116 4.14 10.84 0.68
N VAL A 117 5.41 10.63 0.36
CA VAL A 117 5.93 9.34 -0.14
C VAL A 117 5.79 8.23 0.89
N LEU A 118 5.63 6.98 0.47
CA LEU A 118 5.68 5.85 1.39
C LEU A 118 7.12 5.66 1.88
N LYS A 119 7.31 5.49 3.18
CA LYS A 119 8.59 5.11 3.77
C LYS A 119 8.48 3.79 4.48
N HIS A 120 9.53 3.00 4.38
CA HIS A 120 9.69 1.78 5.15
C HIS A 120 10.11 2.15 6.58
N ILE A 121 9.34 1.70 7.57
CA ILE A 121 9.63 1.91 8.98
C ILE A 121 9.55 0.59 9.73
N LYS A 122 10.32 0.47 10.82
CA LYS A 122 10.11 -0.62 11.78
C LYS A 122 8.80 -0.39 12.53
N SER A 123 7.94 -1.39 12.58
CA SER A 123 6.67 -1.28 13.31
C SER A 123 6.92 -1.05 14.80
N CYS A 124 6.19 -0.09 15.38
CA CYS A 124 6.29 0.29 16.79
C CYS A 124 5.69 -0.75 17.75
N THR A 125 4.76 -1.57 17.26
CA THR A 125 3.91 -2.45 18.08
C THR A 125 4.33 -3.93 18.00
N GLY A 126 5.61 -4.18 17.65
CA GLY A 126 6.17 -5.54 17.58
C GLY A 126 5.81 -6.29 16.28
N GLY A 127 5.35 -5.58 15.25
CA GLY A 127 5.13 -6.13 13.91
C GLY A 127 6.38 -6.14 13.04
N ASN A 128 6.27 -6.78 11.88
CA ASN A 128 7.25 -6.66 10.78
C ASN A 128 7.33 -5.20 10.30
N ASP A 129 8.42 -4.87 9.63
CA ASP A 129 8.58 -3.58 8.97
C ASP A 129 7.39 -3.28 8.04
N GLU A 130 6.95 -2.02 8.02
CA GLU A 130 5.78 -1.59 7.25
C GLU A 130 6.09 -0.36 6.40
N TRP A 131 5.41 -0.26 5.25
CA TRP A 131 5.40 0.94 4.44
C TRP A 131 4.25 1.85 4.90
N VAL A 132 4.54 3.11 5.19
CA VAL A 132 3.52 4.07 5.63
C VAL A 132 3.78 5.45 5.04
N THR A 133 2.71 6.23 4.93
CA THR A 133 2.76 7.68 4.73
C THR A 133 2.83 8.42 6.06
N ARG A 134 3.30 9.66 6.05
CA ARG A 134 3.31 10.52 7.24
C ARG A 134 1.90 10.69 7.81
N GLY A 135 0.91 10.88 6.93
CA GLY A 135 -0.47 11.09 7.36
C GLY A 135 -1.10 9.88 8.03
N GLN A 136 -0.77 8.65 7.59
CA GLN A 136 -1.16 7.44 8.33
C GLN A 136 -0.58 7.44 9.74
N LEU A 137 0.70 7.77 9.91
CA LEU A 137 1.33 7.86 11.23
C LEU A 137 0.69 8.95 12.10
N VAL A 138 0.40 10.12 11.53
CA VAL A 138 -0.26 11.22 12.27
C VAL A 138 -1.64 10.81 12.74
N ARG A 139 -2.44 10.13 11.89
CA ARG A 139 -3.76 9.62 12.25
C ARG A 139 -3.68 8.56 13.35
N ARG A 140 -2.75 7.61 13.22
CA ARG A 140 -2.52 6.56 14.24
C ARG A 140 -2.11 7.17 15.59
N HIS A 141 -1.18 8.13 15.58
CA HIS A 141 -0.76 8.84 16.79
C HIS A 141 -1.92 9.60 17.45
N ALA A 142 -2.72 10.34 16.67
CA ALA A 142 -3.88 11.06 17.19
C ALA A 142 -4.90 10.12 17.84
N ALA A 143 -5.21 8.99 17.19
CA ALA A 143 -6.12 7.98 17.73
C ALA A 143 -5.57 7.31 19.01
N ALA A 144 -4.27 7.07 19.08
CA ALA A 144 -3.62 6.52 20.27
C ALA A 144 -3.68 7.50 21.46
N VAL A 145 -3.44 8.79 21.21
CA VAL A 145 -3.57 9.86 22.23
C VAL A 145 -5.00 9.97 22.74
N GLU A 146 -5.99 9.95 21.84
CA GLU A 146 -7.41 9.97 22.23
C GLU A 146 -7.77 8.74 23.09
N THR A 147 -7.30 7.56 22.68
CA THR A 147 -7.52 6.31 23.42
C THR A 147 -6.88 6.37 24.82
N LEU A 148 -5.64 6.87 24.93
CA LEU A 148 -4.97 7.05 26.21
C LEU A 148 -5.74 8.00 27.13
N SER A 149 -6.17 9.16 26.60
CA SER A 149 -6.97 10.13 27.37
C SER A 149 -8.23 9.50 27.94
N LEU A 150 -8.95 8.73 27.11
CA LEU A 150 -10.16 8.01 27.53
C LEU A 150 -9.87 6.97 28.63
N GLN A 151 -8.75 6.24 28.54
CA GLN A 151 -8.37 5.25 29.56
C GLN A 151 -8.00 5.92 30.90
N CYS A 152 -7.27 7.03 30.86
CA CYS A 152 -6.94 7.83 32.04
C CYS A 152 -8.18 8.37 32.75
N GLU A 153 -9.17 8.84 31.99
CA GLU A 153 -10.43 9.36 32.55
C GLU A 153 -11.31 8.26 33.13
N ARG A 154 -11.40 7.12 32.44
CA ARG A 154 -12.39 6.08 32.75
C ARG A 154 -11.90 5.06 33.76
N PHE A 155 -10.59 4.79 33.80
CA PHE A 155 -9.97 3.77 34.65
C PHE A 155 -8.62 4.25 35.23
N PRO A 156 -8.59 5.36 35.98
CA PRO A 156 -7.36 5.92 36.53
C PRO A 156 -6.60 4.95 37.45
N GLU A 157 -7.30 3.96 38.03
CA GLU A 157 -6.71 2.94 38.88
C GLU A 157 -5.90 1.87 38.13
N ARG A 158 -6.05 1.77 36.80
CA ARG A 158 -5.37 0.76 35.96
C ARG A 158 -4.02 1.29 35.43
N ALA A 159 -3.12 1.65 36.34
CA ALA A 159 -1.83 2.25 36.02
C ALA A 159 -1.03 1.44 34.98
N ASP A 160 -1.03 0.12 35.09
CA ASP A 160 -0.29 -0.79 34.20
C ASP A 160 -0.82 -0.70 32.75
N VAL A 161 -2.15 -0.64 32.60
CA VAL A 161 -2.81 -0.52 31.29
C VAL A 161 -2.56 0.86 30.69
N ILE A 162 -2.66 1.92 31.49
CA ILE A 162 -2.36 3.29 31.07
C ILE A 162 -0.90 3.40 30.61
N SER A 163 0.03 2.79 31.34
CA SER A 163 1.45 2.77 30.96
C SER A 163 1.69 2.08 29.61
N SER A 164 0.92 1.03 29.29
CA SER A 164 0.98 0.38 27.98
C SER A 164 0.53 1.33 26.87
N TYR A 165 -0.62 2.01 27.03
CA TYR A 165 -1.10 2.99 26.05
C TYR A 165 -0.15 4.18 25.89
N GLN A 166 0.47 4.64 26.97
CA GLN A 166 1.50 5.69 26.91
C GLN A 166 2.70 5.22 26.09
N SER A 167 3.15 3.98 26.29
CA SER A 167 4.26 3.41 25.51
C SER A 167 3.94 3.36 24.01
N ASP A 168 2.69 3.02 23.65
CA ASP A 168 2.25 3.02 22.25
C ASP A 168 2.25 4.43 21.62
N VAL A 169 1.78 5.43 22.37
CA VAL A 169 1.82 6.85 21.97
C VAL A 169 3.26 7.31 21.75
N ASP A 170 4.15 7.04 22.70
CA ASP A 170 5.55 7.43 22.63
C ASP A 170 6.26 6.75 21.45
N ALA A 171 5.98 5.48 21.20
CA ALA A 171 6.56 4.74 20.08
C ALA A 171 6.11 5.33 18.72
N LEU A 172 4.83 5.69 18.58
CA LEU A 172 4.31 6.37 17.39
C LEU A 172 4.92 7.77 17.20
N ALA A 173 5.15 8.52 18.29
CA ALA A 173 5.82 9.81 18.26
C ALA A 173 7.26 9.69 17.74
N VAL A 174 8.01 8.69 18.21
CA VAL A 174 9.37 8.39 17.72
C VAL A 174 9.36 8.05 16.24
N SER A 175 8.41 7.24 15.77
CA SER A 175 8.31 6.92 14.33
C SER A 175 7.96 8.12 13.47
N LEU A 176 7.10 9.02 13.95
CA LEU A 176 6.82 10.30 13.27
C LEU A 176 8.06 11.19 13.16
N GLN A 177 8.88 11.23 14.22
CA GLN A 177 10.14 11.97 14.22
C GLN A 177 11.11 11.37 13.19
N ARG A 178 11.37 10.06 13.26
CA ARG A 178 12.25 9.34 12.31
C ARG A 178 11.81 9.50 10.86
N TYR A 179 10.50 9.41 10.63
CA TYR A 179 9.93 9.65 9.30
C TYR A 179 10.31 11.05 8.77
N SER A 180 10.29 12.07 9.63
CA SER A 180 10.54 13.46 9.27
C SER A 180 12.04 13.77 9.08
N GLU A 181 12.91 13.11 9.86
CA GLU A 181 14.37 13.30 9.82
C GLU A 181 15.03 12.70 8.57
N GLY A 182 14.29 11.90 7.79
CA GLY A 182 14.79 11.42 6.49
C GLY A 182 15.85 10.34 6.60
N GLU A 183 16.02 9.73 7.78
CA GLU A 183 16.79 8.50 7.92
C GLU A 183 16.07 7.39 7.14
N GLY A 184 16.46 7.24 5.87
CA GLY A 184 16.26 6.01 5.14
C GLY A 184 17.03 4.94 5.90
N PHE A 185 16.31 4.02 6.53
CA PHE A 185 16.91 2.78 6.98
C PHE A 185 17.39 2.05 5.72
N GLU A 186 18.71 1.98 5.52
CA GLU A 186 19.35 1.00 4.63
C GLU A 186 18.99 -0.43 5.04
#